data_AF-A0A0G1WHC7-F1
#
_entry.id   AF-A0A0G1WHC7-F1
#
_cell.length_a   1.000
_cell.length_b   1.000
_cell.length_c   1.000
_cell.angle_alpha   90.00
_cell.angle_beta   90.00
_cell.angle_gamma   90.00
#
_symmetry.space_group_name_H-M   'P 1'
#
loop_
_entity.id
_entity.type
_entity.pdbx_description
1 polymer ?
#
loop_
_entity_poly.entity_id
_entity_poly.type
_entity_poly.pdbx_seq_one_letter_code
_entity_poly.pdbx_strand_id
1 'polypeptide(L)'
;MQTETKTTSTGSVQACQNCKQNFVIEPEDFAFYEKMKVPPPTWCPECRLKRRMVWRNERNLYRVKDAASGQEVFSGIQPQSGLTVYEHDYWWSDKWDPMDYGRDYDFSRPFFEQLKELAYETPWPARNIQNLVNSDYSNNAGDLKNCYLCFNSGEDEDSAYIADAYKTKNSFDVFVTDRVELSYESVLR
;
A
#
# COMPACT_ATOMS: atom_id res chain seq x y z
N MET A 1 22.29 19.95 -37.45
CA MET A 1 21.46 19.88 -36.24
C MET A 1 20.40 20.95 -36.35
N GLN A 2 19.19 20.58 -36.75
CA GLN A 2 18.06 21.51 -36.78
C GLN A 2 17.64 21.75 -35.33
N THR A 3 17.75 22.99 -34.87
CA THR A 3 17.23 23.42 -33.58
C THR A 3 15.72 23.39 -33.65
N GLU A 4 15.11 22.34 -33.09
CA GLU A 4 13.68 22.29 -32.84
C GLU A 4 13.29 23.45 -31.95
N THR A 5 12.53 24.38 -32.54
CA THR A 5 11.94 25.49 -31.82
C THR A 5 10.75 24.92 -31.06
N LYS A 6 10.93 24.53 -29.79
CA LYS A 6 9.81 24.16 -28.91
C LYS A 6 8.86 25.34 -28.85
N THR A 7 7.75 25.21 -29.55
CA THR A 7 6.63 26.13 -29.48
C THR A 7 6.12 26.05 -28.05
N THR A 8 6.26 27.14 -27.29
CA THR A 8 5.73 27.25 -25.93
C THR A 8 4.21 27.29 -26.00
N SER A 9 3.57 26.12 -26.15
CA SER A 9 2.19 25.97 -25.73
C SER A 9 2.14 26.30 -24.23
N THR A 10 1.37 27.31 -23.87
CA THR A 10 1.28 27.76 -22.47
C THR A 10 0.51 26.73 -21.66
N GLY A 11 1.16 26.10 -20.69
CA GLY A 11 0.51 25.21 -19.72
C GLY A 11 -0.64 25.91 -18.99
N SER A 12 -1.60 25.13 -18.51
CA SER A 12 -2.74 25.66 -17.76
C SER A 12 -2.41 25.66 -16.27
N VAL A 13 -2.55 26.82 -15.61
CA VAL A 13 -2.45 26.92 -14.15
C VAL A 13 -3.83 26.71 -13.55
N GLN A 14 -3.96 25.72 -12.68
CA GLN A 14 -5.22 25.41 -12.01
C GLN A 14 -5.03 25.33 -10.49
N ALA A 15 -6.04 25.74 -9.73
CA ALA A 15 -6.04 25.61 -8.28
C ALA A 15 -6.45 24.18 -7.88
N CYS A 16 -5.63 23.52 -7.05
CA CYS A 16 -5.92 22.18 -6.52
C CYS A 16 -7.20 22.19 -5.68
N GLN A 17 -8.13 21.27 -5.98
CA GLN A 17 -9.41 21.20 -5.26
C GLN A 17 -9.23 20.91 -3.75
N ASN A 18 -8.14 20.25 -3.34
CA ASN A 18 -7.85 19.90 -1.94
C ASN A 18 -7.09 21.00 -1.19
N CYS A 19 -5.82 21.21 -1.52
CA CYS A 19 -4.93 22.13 -0.80
C CYS A 19 -5.04 23.59 -1.27
N LYS A 20 -5.83 23.86 -2.32
CA LYS A 20 -6.03 25.19 -2.93
C LYS A 20 -4.77 25.82 -3.53
N GLN A 21 -3.64 25.12 -3.54
CA GLN A 21 -2.40 25.56 -4.19
C GLN A 21 -2.50 25.43 -5.71
N ASN A 22 -1.86 26.34 -6.42
CA ASN A 22 -1.78 26.29 -7.87
C ASN A 22 -0.83 25.18 -8.34
N PHE A 23 -1.19 24.50 -9.41
CA PHE A 23 -0.30 23.56 -10.11
C PHE A 23 -0.47 23.71 -11.63
N VAL A 24 0.60 23.39 -12.35
CA VAL A 24 0.64 23.48 -13.81
C VAL A 24 0.27 22.12 -14.39
N ILE A 25 -0.56 22.13 -15.43
CA ILE A 25 -0.78 21.00 -16.32
C ILE A 25 -0.10 21.36 -17.64
N GLU A 26 0.88 20.57 -18.03
CA GLU A 26 1.64 20.84 -19.24
C GLU A 26 0.78 20.54 -20.48
N PRO A 27 1.01 21.22 -21.61
CA PRO A 27 0.30 20.98 -22.86
C PRO A 27 0.34 19.52 -23.30
N GLU A 28 1.47 18.85 -23.12
CA GLU A 28 1.66 17.44 -23.42
C GLU A 28 0.80 16.53 -22.54
N ASP A 29 0.51 16.95 -21.30
CA ASP A 29 -0.39 16.22 -20.40
C ASP A 29 -1.82 16.23 -20.96
N PHE A 30 -2.29 17.34 -21.55
CA PHE A 30 -3.62 17.40 -22.16
C PHE A 30 -3.76 16.44 -23.33
N ALA A 31 -2.75 16.37 -24.20
CA ALA A 31 -2.72 15.40 -25.30
C ALA A 31 -2.74 13.94 -24.77
N PHE A 32 -2.07 13.68 -23.65
CA PHE A 32 -2.11 12.38 -22.99
C PHE A 32 -3.51 12.06 -22.43
N TYR A 33 -4.15 12.99 -21.71
CA TYR A 33 -5.49 12.78 -21.14
C TYR A 33 -6.55 12.56 -22.23
N GLU A 34 -6.49 13.32 -23.34
CA GLU A 34 -7.37 13.13 -24.49
C GLU A 34 -7.17 11.74 -25.13
N LYS A 35 -5.92 11.32 -25.36
CA LYS A 35 -5.60 9.98 -25.89
C LYS A 35 -6.14 8.86 -25.00
N MET A 36 -6.01 9.01 -23.68
CA MET A 36 -6.50 8.05 -22.69
C MET A 36 -8.02 8.15 -22.44
N LYS A 37 -8.69 9.15 -23.03
CA LYS A 37 -10.13 9.45 -22.85
C LYS A 37 -10.50 9.66 -21.37
N VAL A 38 -9.65 10.36 -20.62
CA VAL A 38 -9.87 10.69 -19.21
C VAL A 38 -9.80 12.21 -19.00
N PRO A 39 -10.48 12.76 -17.99
CA PRO A 39 -10.39 14.19 -17.71
C PRO A 39 -9.02 14.56 -17.11
N PRO A 40 -8.58 15.82 -17.29
CA PRO A 40 -7.40 16.34 -16.61
C PRO A 40 -7.60 16.36 -15.08
N PRO A 41 -6.50 16.28 -14.30
CA PRO A 41 -6.57 16.17 -12.86
C PRO A 41 -7.12 17.45 -12.22
N THR A 42 -8.00 17.30 -11.23
CA THR A 42 -8.47 18.42 -10.39
C THR A 42 -7.63 18.61 -9.12
N TRP A 43 -6.71 17.69 -8.85
CA TRP A 43 -5.86 17.64 -7.66
C TRP A 43 -4.39 17.70 -8.09
N CYS A 44 -3.59 18.49 -7.37
CA CYS A 44 -2.16 18.58 -7.63
C CYS A 44 -1.45 17.23 -7.44
N PRO A 45 -0.27 17.02 -8.06
CA PRO A 45 0.48 15.77 -7.97
C PRO A 45 0.70 15.26 -6.54
N GLU A 46 1.02 16.17 -5.60
CA GLU A 46 1.26 15.82 -4.20
C GLU A 46 -0.01 15.33 -3.49
N CYS A 47 -1.15 16.00 -3.68
CA CYS A 47 -2.42 15.56 -3.08
C CYS A 47 -2.87 14.21 -3.67
N ARG A 48 -2.61 13.96 -4.95
CA ARG A 48 -2.84 12.64 -5.55
C ARG A 48 -1.91 11.58 -4.97
N LEU A 49 -0.64 11.91 -4.73
CA LEU A 49 0.30 11.01 -4.07
C LEU A 49 -0.18 10.65 -2.66
N LYS A 50 -0.55 11.63 -1.83
CA LYS A 50 -1.10 11.38 -0.48
C LYS A 50 -2.29 10.42 -0.50
N ARG A 51 -3.22 10.60 -1.45
CA ARG A 51 -4.37 9.68 -1.64
C ARG A 51 -3.98 8.26 -2.05
N ARG A 52 -2.88 8.09 -2.79
CA ARG A 52 -2.35 6.75 -3.11
C ARG A 52 -1.68 6.13 -1.89
N MET A 53 -0.91 6.92 -1.16
CA MET A 53 -0.11 6.43 -0.03
C MET A 53 -0.94 6.16 1.23
N VAL A 54 -2.14 6.74 1.39
CA VAL A 54 -2.99 6.53 2.57
C VAL A 54 -3.37 5.05 2.79
N TRP A 55 -3.41 4.27 1.72
CA TRP A 55 -3.74 2.84 1.76
C TRP A 55 -2.51 1.95 2.00
N ARG A 56 -1.30 2.52 1.99
CA ARG A 56 -0.05 1.78 2.19
C ARG A 56 0.49 2.06 3.57
N ASN A 57 0.51 1.02 4.40
CA ASN A 57 1.32 1.01 5.62
C ASN A 57 2.70 0.45 5.28
N GLU A 58 3.75 1.25 5.48
CA GLU A 58 5.12 0.86 5.18
C GLU A 58 5.75 0.03 6.30
N ARG A 59 5.64 0.46 7.57
CA ARG A 59 6.45 -0.11 8.68
C ARG A 59 5.76 -0.21 10.04
N ASN A 60 4.49 0.17 10.15
CA ASN A 60 3.80 0.16 11.43
C ASN A 60 3.09 -1.16 11.67
N LEU A 61 3.36 -1.79 12.80
CA LEU A 61 2.58 -2.91 13.31
C LEU A 61 1.87 -2.49 14.60
N TYR A 62 0.59 -2.80 14.66
CA TYR A 62 -0.27 -2.55 15.80
C TYR A 62 -0.69 -3.87 16.42
N ARG A 63 -0.90 -3.87 17.73
CA ARG A 63 -1.61 -4.95 18.41
C ARG A 63 -3.10 -4.71 18.31
N VAL A 64 -3.81 -5.67 17.73
CA VAL A 64 -5.25 -5.63 17.52
C VAL A 64 -5.86 -6.94 18.00
N LYS A 65 -7.15 -6.94 18.32
CA LYS A 65 -7.87 -8.18 18.57
C LYS A 65 -8.32 -8.77 17.25
N ASP A 66 -7.95 -10.01 17.00
CA ASP A 66 -8.51 -10.80 15.90
C ASP A 66 -10.01 -10.97 16.11
N ALA A 67 -10.80 -10.69 15.08
CA ALA A 67 -12.26 -10.73 15.19
C ALA A 67 -12.82 -12.15 15.30
N ALA A 68 -12.08 -13.16 14.82
CA ALA A 68 -12.53 -14.55 14.87
C ALA A 68 -12.23 -15.22 16.22
N SER A 69 -10.99 -15.13 16.70
CA SER A 69 -10.52 -15.79 17.93
C SER A 69 -10.56 -14.90 19.18
N GLY A 70 -10.59 -13.58 19.02
CA GLY A 70 -10.46 -12.61 20.10
C GLY A 70 -9.04 -12.44 20.65
N GLN A 71 -8.06 -13.17 20.12
CA GLN A 71 -6.67 -13.10 20.54
C GLN A 71 -6.00 -11.81 20.05
N GLU A 72 -4.97 -11.36 20.77
CA GLU A 72 -4.15 -10.23 20.34
C GLU A 72 -3.17 -10.67 19.25
N VAL A 73 -3.24 -10.03 18.08
CA VAL A 73 -2.42 -10.31 16.90
C VAL A 73 -1.76 -9.03 16.39
N PHE A 74 -0.71 -9.18 15.58
CA PHE A 74 -0.11 -8.05 14.88
C PHE A 74 -0.90 -7.70 13.62
N SER A 75 -1.07 -6.42 13.36
CA SER A 75 -1.73 -5.91 12.16
C SER A 75 -1.06 -4.67 11.58
N GLY A 76 -1.06 -4.57 10.26
CA GLY A 76 -0.77 -3.32 9.55
C GLY A 76 -1.94 -2.32 9.57
N ILE A 77 -3.08 -2.67 10.16
CA ILE A 77 -4.25 -1.82 10.29
C ILE A 77 -4.33 -1.31 11.73
N GLN A 78 -4.52 -0.01 11.89
CA GLN A 78 -4.61 0.61 13.21
C GLN A 78 -5.94 0.26 13.92
N PRO A 79 -5.95 0.06 15.25
CA PRO A 79 -7.16 -0.24 16.01
C PRO A 79 -8.27 0.82 15.87
N GLN A 80 -7.88 2.09 15.69
CA GLN A 80 -8.80 3.23 15.58
C GLN A 80 -9.48 3.33 14.21
N SER A 81 -9.08 2.50 13.24
CA SER A 81 -9.68 2.51 11.90
C SER A 81 -11.15 2.13 11.90
N GLY A 82 -11.59 1.33 12.89
CA GLY A 82 -12.93 0.75 12.93
C GLY A 82 -13.13 -0.44 12.00
N LEU A 83 -12.06 -0.91 11.34
CA LEU A 83 -12.11 -2.08 10.47
C LEU A 83 -12.04 -3.37 11.28
N THR A 84 -12.87 -4.34 10.90
CA THR A 84 -12.77 -5.72 11.38
C THR A 84 -11.58 -6.39 10.72
N VAL A 85 -10.74 -7.08 11.50
CA VAL A 85 -9.54 -7.75 10.99
C VAL A 85 -9.49 -9.22 11.38
N TYR A 86 -9.02 -10.05 10.45
CA TYR A 86 -8.75 -11.46 10.68
C TYR A 86 -7.26 -11.75 10.64
N GLU A 87 -6.80 -12.59 11.57
CA GLU A 87 -5.46 -13.18 11.51
C GLU A 87 -5.28 -13.95 10.18
N HIS A 88 -4.04 -13.99 9.66
CA HIS A 88 -3.68 -14.56 8.37
C HIS A 88 -4.24 -15.97 8.13
N ASP A 89 -4.10 -16.88 9.10
CA ASP A 89 -4.54 -18.28 8.95
C ASP A 89 -6.05 -18.39 8.88
N TYR A 90 -6.78 -17.55 9.62
CA TYR A 90 -8.24 -17.51 9.56
C TYR A 90 -8.71 -16.89 8.24
N TRP A 91 -8.08 -15.79 7.82
CA TRP A 91 -8.39 -15.09 6.56
C TRP A 91 -8.30 -16.02 5.35
N TRP A 92 -7.29 -16.90 5.29
CA TRP A 92 -7.11 -17.85 4.19
C TRP A 92 -7.77 -19.22 4.41
N SER A 93 -8.57 -19.38 5.47
CA SER A 93 -9.29 -20.62 5.75
C SER A 93 -10.72 -20.61 5.20
N ASP A 94 -11.31 -21.79 5.08
CA ASP A 94 -12.73 -21.97 4.72
C ASP A 94 -13.72 -21.65 5.87
N LYS A 95 -13.27 -20.96 6.93
CA LYS A 95 -14.09 -20.67 8.13
C LYS A 95 -14.97 -19.43 7.98
N TRP A 96 -14.82 -18.67 6.91
CA TRP A 96 -15.62 -17.50 6.57
C TRP A 96 -15.74 -17.40 5.04
N ASP A 97 -16.81 -16.77 4.56
CA ASP A 97 -17.03 -16.56 3.13
C ASP A 97 -17.08 -15.05 2.82
N PRO A 98 -16.21 -14.53 1.94
CA PRO A 98 -16.30 -13.13 1.52
C PRO A 98 -17.61 -12.79 0.80
N MET A 99 -18.30 -13.78 0.23
CA MET A 99 -19.57 -13.60 -0.47
C MET A 99 -20.74 -13.31 0.48
N ASP A 100 -20.62 -13.62 1.78
CA ASP A 100 -21.63 -13.31 2.80
C ASP A 100 -21.86 -11.79 2.95
N TYR A 101 -20.88 -10.97 2.54
CA TYR A 101 -20.94 -9.50 2.57
C TYR A 101 -21.46 -8.90 1.25
N GLY A 102 -21.80 -9.75 0.28
CA GLY A 102 -22.35 -9.36 -1.01
C GLY A 102 -23.68 -8.62 -0.87
N ARG A 103 -23.87 -7.58 -1.69
CA ARG A 103 -25.08 -6.76 -1.71
C ARG A 103 -25.35 -6.23 -3.10
N ASP A 104 -26.63 -6.07 -3.42
CA ASP A 104 -27.07 -5.44 -4.66
C ASP A 104 -26.71 -3.95 -4.67
N TYR A 105 -26.38 -3.41 -5.84
CA TYR A 105 -26.05 -2.00 -5.99
C TYR A 105 -27.31 -1.14 -6.06
N ASP A 106 -27.41 -0.13 -5.20
CA ASP A 106 -28.50 0.83 -5.18
C ASP A 106 -28.14 2.09 -5.99
N PHE A 107 -28.75 2.22 -7.18
CA PHE A 107 -28.54 3.37 -8.07
C PHE A 107 -29.12 4.70 -7.54
N SER A 108 -29.92 4.67 -6.48
CA SER A 108 -30.45 5.89 -5.85
C SER A 108 -29.44 6.58 -4.92
N ARG A 109 -28.34 5.90 -4.58
CA ARG A 109 -27.32 6.37 -3.62
C ARG A 109 -25.96 6.57 -4.29
N PRO A 110 -25.11 7.50 -3.79
CA PRO A 110 -23.74 7.65 -4.27
C PRO A 110 -22.93 6.35 -4.12
N PHE A 111 -22.17 6.00 -5.16
CA PHE A 111 -21.35 4.77 -5.19
C PHE A 111 -20.34 4.68 -4.03
N PHE A 112 -19.58 5.75 -3.77
CA PHE A 112 -18.50 5.70 -2.78
C PHE A 112 -18.98 5.56 -1.33
N GLU A 113 -20.21 5.98 -1.02
CA GLU A 113 -20.79 5.75 0.32
C GLU A 113 -21.11 4.27 0.50
N GLN A 114 -21.74 3.64 -0.50
CA GLN A 114 -22.02 2.19 -0.49
C GLN A 114 -20.73 1.36 -0.47
N LEU A 115 -19.72 1.77 -1.24
CA LEU A 115 -18.41 1.10 -1.24
C LEU A 115 -17.72 1.24 0.12
N LYS A 116 -17.82 2.40 0.78
CA LYS A 116 -17.29 2.60 2.12
C LYS A 116 -18.00 1.69 3.12
N GLU A 117 -19.33 1.64 3.12
CA GLU A 117 -20.10 0.72 3.97
C GLU A 117 -19.65 -0.72 3.78
N LEU A 118 -19.51 -1.16 2.52
CA LEU A 118 -18.98 -2.48 2.18
C LEU A 118 -17.57 -2.72 2.71
N ALA A 119 -16.67 -1.76 2.53
CA ALA A 119 -15.30 -1.86 3.00
C ALA A 119 -15.19 -1.95 4.53
N TYR A 120 -16.13 -1.36 5.28
CA TYR A 120 -16.13 -1.40 6.75
C TYR A 120 -16.81 -2.64 7.34
N GLU A 121 -17.82 -3.17 6.65
CA GLU A 121 -18.49 -4.41 7.07
C GLU A 121 -17.67 -5.65 6.70
N THR A 122 -17.00 -5.63 5.56
CA THR A 122 -16.15 -6.75 5.12
C THR A 122 -14.86 -6.77 5.94
N PRO A 123 -14.49 -7.91 6.56
CA PRO A 123 -13.21 -8.05 7.26
C PRO A 123 -12.00 -7.81 6.36
N TRP A 124 -10.87 -7.48 6.95
CA TRP A 124 -9.58 -7.29 6.27
C TRP A 124 -8.52 -8.24 6.83
N PRO A 125 -7.53 -8.66 6.03
CA PRO A 125 -6.41 -9.42 6.57
C PRO A 125 -5.59 -8.50 7.49
N ALA A 126 -5.26 -8.99 8.69
CA ALA A 126 -4.48 -8.24 9.66
C ALA A 126 -3.11 -7.85 9.09
N ARG A 127 -2.49 -8.74 8.33
CA ARG A 127 -1.17 -8.55 7.68
C ARG A 127 -1.19 -9.11 6.26
N ASN A 128 -0.36 -8.55 5.39
CA ASN A 128 -0.05 -9.13 4.09
C ASN A 128 1.25 -9.92 4.25
N ILE A 129 1.13 -11.21 4.56
CA ILE A 129 2.27 -12.09 4.80
C ILE A 129 2.05 -13.45 4.12
N GLN A 130 3.12 -14.22 3.92
CA GLN A 130 3.03 -15.59 3.42
C GLN A 130 4.25 -16.42 3.84
N ASN A 131 4.06 -17.66 4.28
CA ASN A 131 5.15 -18.62 4.58
C ASN A 131 6.22 -18.09 5.56
N LEU A 132 5.79 -17.49 6.68
CA LEU A 132 6.71 -17.01 7.72
C LEU A 132 7.06 -18.12 8.70
N VAL A 133 8.35 -18.24 9.02
CA VAL A 133 8.85 -19.11 10.10
C VAL A 133 9.55 -18.22 11.12
N ASN A 134 9.02 -18.15 12.35
CA ASN A 134 9.60 -17.36 13.45
C ASN A 134 9.88 -15.90 13.05
N SER A 135 8.92 -15.25 12.37
CA SER A 135 9.12 -13.92 11.74
C SER A 135 7.95 -12.94 11.94
N ASP A 136 7.21 -13.07 13.04
CA ASP A 136 5.90 -12.43 13.26
C ASP A 136 5.89 -10.90 13.24
N TYR A 137 7.04 -10.27 13.49
CA TYR A 137 7.19 -8.81 13.49
C TYR A 137 7.42 -8.22 12.09
N SER A 138 6.94 -8.91 11.05
CA SER A 138 7.13 -8.53 9.65
C SER A 138 5.77 -8.32 8.96
N ASN A 139 5.73 -7.50 7.91
CA ASN A 139 4.52 -7.25 7.13
C ASN A 139 4.83 -6.88 5.68
N ASN A 140 3.87 -7.09 4.77
CA ASN A 140 4.11 -7.08 3.33
C ASN A 140 5.29 -7.99 2.98
N ALA A 141 5.31 -9.20 3.51
CA ALA A 141 6.51 -10.05 3.46
C ALA A 141 6.20 -11.51 3.17
N GLY A 142 7.08 -12.17 2.42
CA GLY A 142 6.92 -13.56 2.00
C GLY A 142 8.17 -14.40 2.23
N ASP A 143 7.99 -15.68 2.55
CA ASP A 143 9.07 -16.67 2.62
C ASP A 143 10.22 -16.27 3.55
N LEU A 144 9.87 -15.75 4.73
CA LEU A 144 10.83 -15.32 5.75
C LEU A 144 11.12 -16.39 6.77
N LYS A 145 12.38 -16.50 7.20
CA LYS A 145 12.77 -17.41 8.29
C LYS A 145 13.69 -16.73 9.30
N ASN A 146 13.32 -16.77 10.57
CA ASN A 146 14.03 -16.11 11.68
C ASN A 146 14.30 -14.62 11.43
N CYS A 147 13.34 -13.91 10.85
CA CYS A 147 13.47 -12.50 10.51
C CYS A 147 12.73 -11.59 11.47
N TYR A 148 13.26 -10.39 11.72
CA TYR A 148 12.66 -9.44 12.66
C TYR A 148 12.55 -8.03 12.09
N LEU A 149 11.35 -7.44 12.13
CA LEU A 149 11.07 -6.10 11.58
C LEU A 149 11.48 -5.97 10.11
N CYS A 150 11.08 -6.95 9.29
CA CYS A 150 11.27 -6.94 7.85
C CYS A 150 9.98 -6.51 7.14
N PHE A 151 10.07 -5.51 6.26
CA PHE A 151 8.92 -4.91 5.59
C PHE A 151 9.12 -4.84 4.08
N ASN A 152 8.09 -5.20 3.30
CA ASN A 152 8.23 -5.30 1.83
C ASN A 152 9.44 -6.19 1.44
N SER A 153 9.50 -7.36 2.08
CA SER A 153 10.68 -8.25 2.08
C SER A 153 10.32 -9.64 1.59
N GLY A 154 11.25 -10.34 0.94
CA GLY A 154 10.98 -11.66 0.40
C GLY A 154 12.18 -12.59 0.37
N GLU A 155 11.96 -13.87 0.71
CA GLU A 155 13.01 -14.90 0.75
C GLU A 155 14.21 -14.54 1.65
N ASP A 156 13.99 -13.78 2.74
CA ASP A 156 15.06 -13.42 3.68
C ASP A 156 15.20 -14.46 4.82
N GLU A 157 16.43 -14.69 5.27
CA GLU A 157 16.76 -15.64 6.35
C GLU A 157 17.73 -15.04 7.37
N ASP A 158 17.49 -15.31 8.67
CA ASP A 158 18.40 -14.95 9.78
C ASP A 158 18.82 -13.47 9.75
N SER A 159 17.86 -12.57 9.49
CA SER A 159 18.11 -11.15 9.20
C SER A 159 17.12 -10.22 9.91
N ALA A 160 17.45 -8.94 10.11
CA ALA A 160 16.55 -8.02 10.80
C ALA A 160 16.68 -6.55 10.34
N TYR A 161 15.65 -5.76 10.64
CA TYR A 161 15.57 -4.33 10.33
C TYR A 161 15.74 -4.07 8.82
N ILE A 162 14.98 -4.81 8.02
CA ILE A 162 15.05 -4.76 6.56
C ILE A 162 13.81 -4.06 6.00
N ALA A 163 14.02 -3.22 4.99
CA ALA A 163 12.90 -2.72 4.18
C ALA A 163 13.23 -2.77 2.69
N ASP A 164 12.25 -3.18 1.88
CA ASP A 164 12.36 -3.25 0.42
C ASP A 164 13.53 -4.14 -0.07
N ALA A 165 13.77 -5.30 0.56
CA ALA A 165 14.87 -6.18 0.15
C ALA A 165 14.40 -7.59 -0.21
N TYR A 166 15.25 -8.32 -0.94
CA TYR A 166 14.95 -9.66 -1.39
C TYR A 166 16.17 -10.57 -1.30
N LYS A 167 15.99 -11.82 -0.88
CA LYS A 167 17.06 -12.82 -0.74
C LYS A 167 18.20 -12.35 0.14
N THR A 168 17.86 -11.77 1.28
CA THR A 168 18.81 -11.26 2.26
C THR A 168 19.11 -12.31 3.32
N LYS A 169 20.39 -12.56 3.58
CA LYS A 169 20.81 -13.57 4.55
C LYS A 169 21.83 -13.03 5.55
N ASN A 170 21.68 -13.38 6.83
CA ASN A 170 22.63 -12.99 7.88
C ASN A 170 22.96 -11.48 7.85
N SER A 171 21.97 -10.63 7.60
CA SER A 171 22.19 -9.18 7.41
C SER A 171 21.24 -8.34 8.25
N PHE A 172 21.69 -7.13 8.59
CA PHE A 172 20.99 -6.23 9.49
C PHE A 172 21.01 -4.80 8.94
N ASP A 173 19.96 -4.03 9.17
CA ASP A 173 19.88 -2.63 8.73
C ASP A 173 20.11 -2.46 7.22
N VAL A 174 19.30 -3.17 6.43
CA VAL A 174 19.39 -3.18 4.96
C VAL A 174 18.16 -2.52 4.35
N PHE A 175 18.38 -1.65 3.36
CA PHE A 175 17.31 -0.95 2.67
C PHE A 175 17.49 -0.98 1.15
N VAL A 176 16.45 -1.39 0.42
CA VAL A 176 16.43 -1.42 -1.05
C VAL A 176 17.61 -2.21 -1.61
N THR A 177 17.61 -3.54 -1.43
CA THR A 177 18.69 -4.40 -1.96
C THR A 177 18.16 -5.70 -2.54
N ASP A 178 19.00 -6.40 -3.29
CA ASP A 178 18.69 -7.72 -3.85
C ASP A 178 19.90 -8.63 -3.67
N ARG A 179 19.68 -9.84 -3.13
CA ARG A 179 20.67 -10.91 -2.94
C ARG A 179 21.90 -10.44 -2.16
N VAL A 180 21.67 -10.02 -0.92
CA VAL A 180 22.70 -9.55 -0.01
C VAL A 180 22.96 -10.58 1.08
N GLU A 181 24.22 -10.77 1.46
CA GLU A 181 24.61 -11.66 2.55
C GLU A 181 25.69 -11.01 3.42
N LEU A 182 25.68 -11.30 4.73
CA LEU A 182 26.68 -10.84 5.71
C LEU A 182 26.91 -9.33 5.68
N SER A 183 25.84 -8.56 5.54
CA SER A 183 25.89 -7.11 5.37
C SER A 183 25.25 -6.37 6.53
N TYR A 184 25.70 -5.13 6.71
CA TYR A 184 25.22 -4.21 7.73
C TYR A 184 25.15 -2.80 7.14
N GLU A 185 24.12 -2.02 7.50
CA GLU A 185 23.93 -0.63 7.04
C GLU A 185 24.06 -0.46 5.51
N SER A 186 23.47 -1.38 4.76
CA SER A 186 23.59 -1.42 3.30
C SER A 186 22.38 -0.81 2.62
N VAL A 187 22.62 0.12 1.70
CA VAL A 187 21.58 0.80 0.93
C VAL A 187 21.98 0.86 -0.54
N LEU A 188 21.12 0.40 -1.44
CA LEU A 188 21.27 0.65 -2.87
C LEU A 188 20.54 1.95 -3.25
N ARG A 189 21.19 2.79 -4.05
CA ARG A 189 20.65 4.09 -4.51
C ARG A 189 20.00 3.98 -5.88
#